data_AF-A0A957SIK9-F1
#
_entry.id   AF-A0A957SIK9-F1
#
_cell.length_a   1.000
_cell.length_b   1.000
_cell.length_c   1.000
_cell.angle_alpha   90.00
_cell.angle_beta   90.00
_cell.angle_gamma   90.00
#
_symmetry.space_group_name_H-M   'P 1'
#
loop_
_entity.id
_entity.type
_entity.pdbx_description
1 polymer ?
#
loop_
_entity_poly.entity_id
_entity_poly.type
_entity_poly.pdbx_seq_one_letter_code
_entity_poly.pdbx_strand_id
1 'polypeptide(L)'
;PPFDSREAILGFAKVAEDVGVGAYQGAAAFIENKAYLAAAGSIVQVEARHAAIINLLSGLPPVPASTTPSLTIDEVNAKVGPILG
;
A
#
# COMPACT_ATOMS: atom_id res chain seq x y z
N PRO A 1 -14.54 9.25 -0.60
CA PRO A 1 -13.79 10.53 -0.70
C PRO A 1 -14.17 11.34 -1.96
N PRO A 2 -14.38 12.67 -1.87
CA PRO A 2 -14.48 13.51 -3.07
C PRO A 2 -13.09 13.62 -3.73
N PHE A 3 -13.02 13.24 -5.00
CA PHE A 3 -11.81 13.34 -5.84
C PHE A 3 -11.82 14.66 -6.63
N ASP A 4 -11.90 15.77 -5.91
CA ASP A 4 -12.14 17.12 -6.48
C ASP A 4 -10.86 17.93 -6.71
N SER A 5 -9.72 17.44 -6.23
CA SER A 5 -8.41 18.08 -6.35
C SER A 5 -7.31 17.04 -6.55
N ARG A 6 -6.20 17.47 -7.14
CA ARG A 6 -4.99 16.66 -7.31
C ARG A 6 -4.51 16.14 -5.95
N GLU A 7 -4.55 16.99 -4.94
CA GLU A 7 -4.10 16.70 -3.58
C GLU A 7 -5.01 15.65 -2.92
N ALA A 8 -6.34 15.73 -3.11
CA ALA A 8 -7.26 14.70 -2.64
C ALA A 8 -7.00 13.33 -3.28
N ILE A 9 -6.74 13.30 -4.60
CA ILE A 9 -6.41 12.07 -5.34
C ILE A 9 -5.09 11.48 -4.84
N LEU A 10 -4.04 12.29 -4.74
CA LEU A 10 -2.73 11.83 -4.26
C LEU A 10 -2.77 11.37 -2.80
N GLY A 11 -3.53 12.05 -1.94
CA GLY A 11 -3.73 11.65 -0.56
C GLY A 11 -4.42 10.29 -0.43
N PHE A 12 -5.49 10.07 -1.20
CA PHE A 12 -6.15 8.77 -1.27
C PHE A 12 -5.20 7.68 -1.79
N ALA A 13 -4.55 7.92 -2.92
CA ALA A 13 -3.65 6.95 -3.55
C ALA A 13 -2.51 6.58 -2.61
N LYS A 14 -1.94 7.56 -1.90
CA LYS A 14 -0.89 7.31 -0.90
C LYS A 14 -1.34 6.32 0.16
N VAL A 15 -2.53 6.52 0.74
CA VAL A 15 -3.05 5.61 1.76
C VAL A 15 -3.31 4.22 1.16
N ALA A 16 -3.92 4.15 -0.02
CA ALA A 16 -4.24 2.88 -0.66
C ALA A 16 -2.98 2.03 -0.93
N GLU A 17 -1.96 2.59 -1.57
CA GLU A 17 -0.76 1.86 -1.95
C GLU A 17 0.12 1.54 -0.71
N ASP A 18 0.25 2.48 0.24
CA ASP A 18 1.01 2.21 1.49
C ASP A 18 0.35 1.08 2.30
N VAL A 19 -0.99 1.02 2.33
CA VAL A 19 -1.73 -0.10 2.93
C VAL A 19 -1.53 -1.38 2.15
N GLY A 20 -1.61 -1.34 0.81
CA GLY A 20 -1.39 -2.49 -0.06
C GLY A 20 -0.02 -3.14 0.20
N VAL A 21 1.05 -2.34 0.22
CA VAL A 21 2.40 -2.86 0.48
C VAL A 21 2.48 -3.54 1.85
N GLY A 22 2.00 -2.87 2.90
CA GLY A 22 2.05 -3.40 4.26
C GLY A 22 1.17 -4.65 4.46
N ALA A 23 0.00 -4.69 3.82
CA ALA A 23 -0.92 -5.81 3.88
C ALA A 23 -0.35 -7.07 3.23
N TYR A 24 0.19 -6.97 2.01
CA TYR A 24 0.82 -8.13 1.35
C TYR A 24 2.06 -8.61 2.10
N GLN A 25 2.87 -7.67 2.61
CA GLN A 25 4.05 -8.02 3.42
C GLN A 25 3.66 -8.72 4.73
N GLY A 26 2.59 -8.28 5.40
CA GLY A 26 2.06 -8.94 6.59
C GLY A 26 1.44 -10.30 6.31
N ALA A 27 0.72 -10.43 5.19
CA ALA A 27 0.08 -11.68 4.79
C ALA A 27 1.07 -12.75 4.31
N ALA A 28 2.24 -12.37 3.79
CA ALA A 28 3.19 -13.27 3.13
C ALA A 28 3.54 -14.53 3.95
N ALA A 29 3.70 -14.40 5.27
CA ALA A 29 4.04 -15.51 6.15
C ALA A 29 2.91 -16.54 6.32
N PHE A 30 1.67 -16.17 6.00
CA PHE A 30 0.48 -17.01 6.14
C PHE A 30 0.04 -17.64 4.81
N ILE A 31 0.68 -17.31 3.69
CA ILE A 31 0.34 -17.87 2.37
C ILE A 31 1.11 -19.18 2.14
N GLU A 32 0.41 -20.29 2.36
CA GLU A 32 0.99 -21.64 2.18
C GLU A 32 1.12 -22.03 0.70
N ASN A 33 0.10 -21.69 -0.10
CA ASN A 33 0.08 -22.03 -1.52
C ASN A 33 1.10 -21.18 -2.28
N LYS A 34 2.10 -21.82 -2.90
CA LYS A 34 3.19 -21.14 -3.61
C LYS A 34 2.73 -20.36 -4.84
N ALA A 35 1.67 -20.79 -5.52
CA ALA A 35 1.11 -20.01 -6.62
C ALA A 35 0.51 -18.69 -6.10
N TYR A 36 -0.15 -18.71 -4.95
CA TYR A 36 -0.69 -17.50 -4.33
C TYR A 36 0.41 -16.62 -3.74
N LEU A 37 1.46 -17.20 -3.16
CA LEU A 37 2.61 -16.42 -2.68
C LEU A 37 3.32 -15.71 -3.84
N ALA A 38 3.48 -16.38 -4.99
CA ALA A 38 4.05 -15.77 -6.18
C ALA A 38 3.16 -14.62 -6.72
N ALA A 39 1.85 -14.80 -6.73
CA ALA A 39 0.91 -13.75 -7.12
C ALA A 39 0.93 -12.56 -6.13
N ALA A 40 0.89 -12.82 -4.82
CA ALA A 40 1.02 -11.78 -3.81
C ALA A 40 2.35 -11.02 -3.94
N GLY A 41 3.43 -11.75 -4.21
CA GLY A 41 4.75 -11.18 -4.47
C GLY A 41 4.83 -10.31 -5.72
N SER A 42 4.01 -10.56 -6.76
CA SER A 42 3.95 -9.68 -7.93
C SER A 42 3.13 -8.43 -7.68
N ILE A 43 2.04 -8.55 -6.90
CA ILE A 43 1.17 -7.42 -6.55
C ILE A 43 1.93 -6.43 -5.65
N VAL A 44 2.55 -6.91 -4.56
CA VAL A 44 3.28 -6.02 -3.63
C VAL A 44 4.39 -5.21 -4.31
N GLN A 45 5.02 -5.76 -5.37
CA GLN A 45 6.02 -5.02 -6.15
C GLN A 45 5.41 -3.88 -6.96
N VAL A 46 4.19 -4.05 -7.47
CA VAL A 46 3.47 -3.00 -8.20
C VAL A 46 3.02 -1.91 -7.23
N GLU A 47 2.42 -2.29 -6.10
CA GLU A 47 2.02 -1.36 -5.03
C GLU A 47 3.21 -0.51 -4.55
N ALA A 48 4.38 -1.13 -4.36
CA ALA A 48 5.60 -0.41 -3.95
C ALA A 48 6.07 0.62 -4.99
N ARG A 49 5.91 0.33 -6.29
CA ARG A 49 6.23 1.30 -7.36
C ARG A 49 5.23 2.45 -7.39
N HIS A 50 3.94 2.16 -7.22
CA HIS A 50 2.93 3.20 -7.12
C HIS A 50 3.19 4.11 -5.90
N ALA A 51 3.45 3.54 -4.73
CA ALA A 51 3.80 4.30 -3.52
C ALA A 51 5.01 5.23 -3.77
N ALA A 52 6.06 4.73 -4.44
CA ALA A 52 7.22 5.54 -4.78
C ALA A 52 6.90 6.70 -5.75
N ILE A 53 6.07 6.45 -6.77
CA ILE A 53 5.63 7.48 -7.73
C ILE A 53 4.75 8.52 -7.03
N ILE A 54 3.81 8.10 -6.17
CA ILE A 54 2.92 9.00 -5.44
C ILE A 54 3.72 9.88 -4.48
N ASN A 55 4.72 9.32 -3.79
CA ASN A 55 5.63 10.11 -2.96
C ASN A 55 6.36 11.17 -3.81
N LEU A 56 6.91 10.80 -4.97
CA LEU A 56 7.57 11.74 -5.88
C LEU A 56 6.62 12.86 -6.33
N LEU A 57 5.39 12.52 -6.74
CA LEU A 57 4.38 13.49 -7.15
C LEU A 57 3.93 14.41 -6.00
N SER A 58 4.08 13.95 -4.76
CA SER A 58 3.76 14.69 -3.54
C SER A 58 4.96 15.47 -2.98
N GLY A 59 6.11 15.47 -3.65
CA GLY A 59 7.33 16.15 -3.19
C GLY A 59 8.03 15.46 -2.02
N LEU A 60 7.75 14.17 -1.79
CA LEU A 60 8.36 13.34 -0.75
C LEU A 60 9.47 12.44 -1.32
N PRO A 61 10.39 11.93 -0.48
CA PRO A 61 11.34 10.90 -0.91
C PRO A 61 10.61 9.67 -1.47
N PRO A 62 10.95 9.18 -2.69
CA PRO A 62 10.27 8.04 -3.29
C PRO A 62 10.36 6.77 -2.45
N VAL A 63 11.52 6.54 -1.82
CA VAL A 63 11.79 5.40 -0.93
C VAL A 63 12.23 5.95 0.43
N PRO A 64 11.28 6.16 1.37
CA PRO A 64 11.58 6.80 2.65
C PRO A 64 12.26 5.87 3.67
N ALA A 65 12.23 4.54 3.43
CA ALA A 65 12.82 3.53 4.31
C ALA A 65 13.37 2.35 3.48
N SER A 66 14.33 1.61 4.04
CA SER A 66 14.93 0.43 3.40
C SER A 66 14.04 -0.82 3.48
N THR A 67 13.06 -0.83 4.36
CA THR A 67 12.10 -1.92 4.53
C THR A 67 10.69 -1.35 4.72
N THR A 68 9.68 -2.12 4.33
CA THR A 68 8.27 -1.79 4.62
C THR A 68 7.80 -2.57 5.85
N PRO A 69 7.17 -1.92 6.84
CA PRO A 69 6.53 -2.61 7.95
C PRO A 69 5.38 -3.51 7.48
N SER A 70 5.30 -4.72 8.02
CA SER A 70 4.12 -5.59 7.89
C SER A 70 2.94 -4.97 8.64
N LEU A 71 1.74 -5.04 8.04
CA LEU A 71 0.50 -4.70 8.74
C LEU A 71 -0.25 -5.96 9.18
N THR A 72 -0.81 -5.91 10.37
CA THR A 72 -1.84 -6.84 10.86
C THR A 72 -3.19 -6.56 10.18
N ILE A 73 -4.11 -7.51 10.25
CA ILE A 73 -5.49 -7.33 9.73
C ILE A 73 -6.17 -6.14 10.40
N ASP A 74 -5.98 -5.93 11.71
CA ASP A 74 -6.57 -4.80 12.43
C ASP A 74 -6.01 -3.46 11.95
N GLU A 75 -4.70 -3.38 11.69
CA GLU A 75 -4.08 -2.17 11.14
C GLU A 75 -4.51 -1.90 9.69
N VAL A 76 -4.68 -2.95 8.88
CA VAL A 76 -5.25 -2.82 7.53
C VAL A 76 -6.67 -2.25 7.64
N ASN A 77 -7.54 -2.87 8.45
CA ASN A 77 -8.92 -2.43 8.66
C ASN A 77 -9.00 -0.97 9.15
N ALA A 78 -8.15 -0.61 10.11
CA ALA A 78 -8.08 0.75 10.63
C ALA A 78 -7.67 1.78 9.56
N LYS A 79 -6.78 1.40 8.63
CA LYS A 79 -6.29 2.30 7.57
C LYS A 79 -7.23 2.38 6.36
N VAL A 80 -7.98 1.32 6.06
CA VAL A 80 -8.96 1.32 4.95
C VAL A 80 -10.32 1.89 5.34
N GLY A 81 -10.70 1.86 6.62
CA GLY A 81 -11.97 2.42 7.10
C GLY A 81 -12.26 3.85 6.59
N PRO A 82 -11.31 4.81 6.74
CA PRO A 82 -11.49 6.18 6.26
C PRO A 82 -11.70 6.33 4.75
N ILE A 83 -11.38 5.32 3.94
CA ILE A 83 -11.46 5.35 2.47
C ILE A 83 -12.58 4.49 1.89
N LEU A 84 -13.06 3.48 2.61
CA LEU A 84 -14.12 2.57 2.16
C LEU A 84 -15.52 2.90 2.73
N GLY A 85 -15.61 3.72 3.78
CA GLY A 85 -16.88 4.14 4.38
C GLY A 85 -17.20 3.39 5.66
#